data_AF-A0A2V8KAI8-F1
#
_entry.id   AF-A0A2V8KAI8-F1
#
_cell.length_a   1.000
_cell.length_b   1.000
_cell.length_c   1.000
_cell.angle_alpha   90.00
_cell.angle_beta   90.00
_cell.angle_gamma   90.00
#
_symmetry.space_group_name_H-M   'P 1'
#
loop_
_entity.id
_entity.type
_entity.pdbx_description
1 polymer ?
#
loop_
_entity_poly.entity_id
_entity_poly.type
_entity_poly.pdbx_seq_one_letter_code
_entity_poly.pdbx_strand_id
1 'polypeptide(L)'
;MFLPDINFWLAVTFEVHAHHVRAKQFFDGHAADPFSFCRFTQQGFLRIGSNVTVFGEEAVSLREGWRLYDRILNDPRVHLTNEPDGLEQQ
;
A
#
# COMPACT_ATOMS: atom_id res chain seq x y z
N MET A 1 -15.15 0.30 -5.10
CA MET A 1 -13.77 -0.05 -5.50
C MET A 1 -12.89 1.17 -5.34
N PHE A 2 -11.85 1.06 -4.53
CA PHE A 2 -10.85 2.11 -4.31
C PHE A 2 -9.54 1.76 -5.01
N LEU A 3 -8.89 2.76 -5.59
CA LEU A 3 -7.50 2.69 -6.05
C LEU A 3 -6.70 3.73 -5.24
N PRO A 4 -6.31 3.41 -3.99
CA PRO A 4 -5.68 4.37 -3.11
C PRO A 4 -4.27 4.73 -3.58
N ASP A 5 -3.82 5.93 -3.24
CA ASP A 5 -2.43 6.32 -3.44
C ASP A 5 -1.49 5.55 -2.50
N ILE A 6 -0.19 5.72 -2.71
CA ILE A 6 0.82 5.06 -1.91
C ILE A 6 0.78 5.41 -0.41
N ASN A 7 0.48 6.67 -0.05
CA ASN A 7 0.50 7.09 1.35
C ASN A 7 -0.59 6.37 2.13
N PHE A 8 -1.70 5.99 1.50
CA PHE A 8 -2.70 5.13 2.13
C PHE A 8 -2.11 3.76 2.49
N TRP A 9 -1.44 3.10 1.55
CA TRP A 9 -0.85 1.77 1.80
C TRP A 9 0.23 1.82 2.88
N LEU A 10 1.06 2.86 2.89
CA LEU A 10 2.02 3.09 3.96
C LEU A 10 1.33 3.35 5.30
N ALA A 11 0.30 4.18 5.32
CA ALA A 11 -0.45 4.49 6.53
C ALA A 11 -1.16 3.27 7.11
N VAL A 12 -1.78 2.41 6.30
CA VAL A 12 -2.44 1.19 6.78
C VAL A 12 -1.43 0.20 7.36
N THR A 13 -0.18 0.20 6.88
CA THR A 13 0.81 -0.82 7.22
C THR A 13 1.73 -0.43 8.36
N PHE A 14 2.21 0.82 8.39
CA PHE A 14 3.22 1.27 9.35
C PHE A 14 2.55 2.08 10.46
N GLU A 15 2.58 1.55 11.70
CA GLU A 15 1.95 2.19 12.86
C GLU A 15 2.51 3.59 13.15
N VAL A 16 3.80 3.79 12.85
CA VAL A 16 4.50 5.07 13.03
C VAL A 16 4.07 6.15 12.04
N HIS A 17 3.33 5.78 10.98
CA HIS A 17 2.82 6.76 10.03
C HIS A 17 1.77 7.65 10.71
N ALA A 18 1.89 8.98 10.57
CA ALA A 18 1.04 9.96 11.26
C ALA A 18 -0.47 9.81 11.01
N HIS A 19 -0.86 9.10 9.94
CA HIS A 19 -2.25 8.82 9.59
C HIS A 19 -2.69 7.37 9.80
N HIS A 20 -1.88 6.55 10.49
CA HIS A 20 -2.14 5.12 10.65
C HIS A 20 -3.54 4.83 11.20
N VAL A 21 -3.90 5.45 12.33
CA VAL A 21 -5.21 5.24 12.97
C VAL A 21 -6.37 5.55 12.03
N ARG A 22 -6.31 6.67 11.30
CA ARG A 22 -7.37 7.07 10.38
C ARG A 22 -7.44 6.15 9.16
N ALA A 23 -6.30 5.78 8.60
CA ALA A 23 -6.23 4.89 7.44
C ALA A 23 -6.76 3.50 7.78
N LYS A 24 -6.39 2.96 8.97
CA LYS A 24 -6.88 1.66 9.44
C LYS A 24 -8.37 1.68 9.72
N GLN A 25 -8.89 2.73 10.37
CA GLN A 25 -10.33 2.92 10.57
C GLN A 25 -11.11 2.99 9.25
N PHE A 26 -10.58 3.72 8.26
CA PHE A 26 -11.18 3.78 6.93
C PHE A 26 -11.17 2.40 6.28
N PHE A 27 -10.02 1.71 6.27
CA PHE A 27 -9.89 0.39 5.67
C PHE A 27 -10.84 -0.63 6.32
N ASP A 28 -10.91 -0.65 7.65
CA ASP A 28 -11.75 -1.60 8.40
C ASP A 28 -13.25 -1.27 8.30
N GLY A 29 -13.59 0.01 8.19
CA GLY A 29 -14.97 0.46 7.98
C GLY A 29 -15.56 0.11 6.62
N HIS A 30 -14.72 -0.22 5.63
CA HIS A 30 -15.12 -0.58 4.27
C HIS A 30 -14.87 -2.06 3.98
N ALA A 31 -15.41 -2.95 4.83
CA ALA A 31 -15.20 -4.39 4.73
C ALA A 31 -15.79 -5.03 3.45
N ALA A 32 -16.74 -4.37 2.78
CA ALA A 32 -17.38 -4.86 1.56
C ALA A 32 -16.78 -4.28 0.26
N ASP A 33 -15.89 -3.28 0.36
CA ASP A 33 -15.33 -2.62 -0.80
C ASP A 33 -13.97 -3.20 -1.19
N PRO A 34 -13.70 -3.41 -2.50
CA PRO A 34 -12.38 -3.82 -2.95
C PRO A 34 -11.42 -2.63 -2.97
N PHE A 35 -10.17 -2.89 -2.59
CA PHE A 35 -9.04 -1.96 -2.62
C PHE A 35 -7.98 -2.51 -3.57
N SER A 36 -7.47 -1.69 -4.48
CA SER A 36 -6.47 -2.14 -5.44
C SER A 36 -5.11 -1.49 -5.22
N PHE A 37 -4.06 -2.29 -5.23
CA PHE A 37 -2.75 -1.84 -5.69
C PHE A 37 -2.75 -1.75 -7.22
N CYS A 38 -2.02 -0.79 -7.77
CA CYS A 38 -1.44 -0.88 -9.11
C CYS A 38 0.08 -1.04 -9.03
N ARG A 39 0.73 -1.27 -10.17
CA ARG A 39 2.19 -1.43 -10.25
C ARG A 39 2.94 -0.25 -9.63
N PHE A 40 2.48 0.98 -9.90
CA PHE A 40 3.06 2.20 -9.34
C PHE A 40 3.03 2.21 -7.80
N THR A 41 1.87 1.93 -7.20
CA THR A 41 1.73 1.90 -5.73
C THR A 41 2.48 0.74 -5.07
N GLN A 42 2.57 -0.43 -5.72
CA GLN A 42 3.37 -1.56 -5.24
C GLN A 42 4.86 -1.21 -5.19
N GLN A 43 5.41 -0.70 -6.29
CA GLN A 43 6.83 -0.33 -6.36
C GLN A 43 7.17 0.77 -5.38
N GLY A 44 6.31 1.79 -5.30
CA GLY A 44 6.50 2.85 -4.34
C GLY A 44 6.45 2.31 -2.90
N PHE A 45 5.52 1.41 -2.57
CA PHE A 45 5.36 0.89 -1.21
C PHE A 45 6.66 0.25 -0.72
N LEU A 46 7.27 -0.58 -1.58
CA LEU A 46 8.57 -1.18 -1.33
C LEU A 46 9.67 -0.13 -1.21
N ARG A 47 9.73 0.83 -2.15
CA ARG A 47 10.76 1.87 -2.18
C ARG A 47 10.73 2.77 -0.94
N ILE A 48 9.54 3.21 -0.53
CA ILE A 48 9.39 4.16 0.57
C ILE A 48 9.45 3.41 1.91
N GLY A 49 8.76 2.28 2.04
CA GLY A 49 8.77 1.46 3.25
C GLY A 49 10.18 0.96 3.61
N SER A 50 11.07 0.79 2.62
CA SER A 50 12.46 0.42 2.86
C SER A 50 13.44 1.58 2.94
N ASN A 51 12.96 2.83 2.93
CA ASN A 51 13.83 4.00 2.96
C ASN A 51 14.04 4.52 4.38
N VAL A 52 15.24 4.32 4.92
CA VAL A 52 15.66 4.81 6.24
C VAL A 52 15.55 6.33 6.39
N THR A 53 15.68 7.11 5.31
CA THR A 53 15.54 8.57 5.40
C THR A 53 14.09 9.00 5.56
N VAL A 54 13.12 8.11 5.30
CA VAL A 54 11.68 8.38 5.45
C VAL A 54 11.13 7.77 6.73
N PHE A 55 11.45 6.50 7.01
CA PHE A 55 10.90 5.76 8.16
C PHE A 55 11.86 5.61 9.34
N GLY A 56 13.11 6.06 9.24
CA GLY A 56 14.09 5.93 10.33
C GLY A 56 14.30 4.48 10.73
N GLU A 57 14.26 4.19 12.02
CA GLU A 57 14.43 2.84 12.58
C GLU A 57 13.30 1.87 12.19
N GLU A 58 12.16 2.39 11.74
CA GLU A 58 10.98 1.62 11.33
C GLU A 58 11.04 1.24 9.83
N ALA A 59 12.04 1.73 9.10
CA ALA A 59 12.25 1.32 7.72
C ALA A 59 12.56 -0.18 7.67
N VAL A 60 11.88 -0.90 6.80
CA VAL A 60 12.03 -2.35 6.69
C VAL A 60 13.04 -2.73 5.60
N SER A 61 13.66 -3.91 5.69
CA SER A 61 14.41 -4.42 4.54
C SER A 61 13.46 -4.66 3.35
N LEU A 62 13.98 -4.67 2.11
CA LEU A 62 13.16 -5.03 0.94
C LEU A 62 12.49 -6.40 1.08
N ARG A 63 13.16 -7.36 1.75
CA ARG A 63 12.59 -8.69 2.02
C ARG A 63 11.37 -8.60 2.94
N GLU A 64 11.46 -7.82 4.01
CA GLU A 64 10.33 -7.59 4.90
C GLU A 64 9.23 -6.75 4.24
N GLY A 65 9.61 -5.77 3.40
CA GLY A 65 8.66 -5.00 2.59
C GLY A 65 7.81 -5.89 1.69
N TRP A 66 8.42 -6.87 1.00
CA TRP A 66 7.66 -7.87 0.23
C TRP A 66 6.75 -8.73 1.11
N ARG A 67 7.20 -9.17 2.28
CA ARG A 67 6.35 -9.93 3.22
C ARG A 67 5.16 -9.12 3.72
N LEU A 68 5.34 -7.82 3.99
CA LEU A 68 4.25 -6.93 4.36
C LEU A 68 3.28 -6.74 3.20
N TYR A 69 3.79 -6.52 2.00
CA TYR A 69 2.97 -6.44 0.78
C TYR A 69 2.13 -7.71 0.57
N ASP A 70 2.75 -8.89 0.67
CA ASP A 70 2.05 -10.18 0.53
C ASP A 70 1.01 -10.37 1.64
N ARG A 71 1.29 -9.94 2.86
CA ARG A 71 0.32 -9.96 3.97
C ARG A 71 -0.90 -9.09 3.67
N ILE A 72 -0.72 -7.91 3.11
CA ILE A 72 -1.83 -7.02 2.74
C ILE A 72 -2.63 -7.65 1.59
N LEU A 73 -1.97 -8.22 0.58
CA LEU A 73 -2.64 -8.91 -0.53
C LEU A 73 -3.42 -10.16 -0.10
N ASN A 74 -3.07 -10.77 1.03
CA ASN A 74 -3.84 -11.90 1.57
C ASN A 74 -5.19 -11.48 2.17
N ASP A 75 -5.43 -10.18 2.37
CA ASP A 75 -6.77 -9.68 2.68
C ASP A 75 -7.66 -9.83 1.43
N PRO A 76 -8.82 -10.52 1.51
CA PRO A 76 -9.66 -10.81 0.34
C PRO A 76 -10.21 -9.56 -0.34
N ARG A 77 -10.16 -8.41 0.33
CA ARG A 77 -10.57 -7.11 -0.22
C ARG A 77 -9.49 -6.50 -1.11
N VAL A 78 -8.24 -6.95 -1.02
CA VAL A 78 -7.10 -6.32 -1.69
C VAL A 78 -6.73 -7.06 -2.96
N HIS A 79 -6.54 -6.32 -4.04
CA HIS A 79 -6.17 -6.86 -5.34
C HIS A 79 -4.99 -6.13 -5.95
N LEU A 80 -4.23 -6.79 -6.84
CA LEU A 80 -3.30 -6.12 -7.73
C LEU A 80 -3.96 -5.97 -9.11
N THR A 81 -4.17 -4.74 -9.54
CA THR A 81 -4.78 -4.41 -10.83
C THR A 81 -3.71 -3.97 -11.82
N ASN A 82 -3.79 -4.47 -13.06
CA ASN A 82 -2.91 -4.09 -14.15
C ASN A 82 -3.28 -2.70 -14.70
N GLU A 83 -2.30 -2.01 -15.25
CA GLU A 83 -2.55 -0.77 -15.98
C GLU A 83 -3.29 -1.08 -17.30
N PRO A 84 -4.24 -0.23 -17.74
CA PRO A 84 -4.90 -0.39 -19.03
C PRO A 84 -3.94 -0.22 -20.19
N ASP A 85 -4.12 -1.02 -21.24
CA ASP A 85 -3.36 -0.87 -22.49
C ASP A 85 -3.66 0.49 -23.14
N GLY A 86 -2.63 1.14 -23.69
CA GLY A 86 -2.77 2.37 -24.48
C GLY A 86 -2.96 3.67 -23.67
N LEU A 87 -2.76 3.65 -22.34
CA LEU A 87 -2.98 4.82 -21.48
C LEU A 87 -2.18 6.07 -21.89
N GLU A 88 -0.95 5.89 -22.36
CA GLU A 88 -0.02 6.97 -22.74
C GLU A 88 -0.17 7.46 -24.19
N GLN A 89 -1.14 6.93 -24.95
CA GLN A 89 -1.29 7.22 -26.39
C GLN A 89 -2.28 8.38 -26.68
N GLN A 90 -2.52 9.27 -25.71
CA GLN A 90 -3.41 10.44 -25.88
C GLN A 90 -2.79 11.58 -26.69
#